data_AF-A0A447XVE5-F1
#
_entry.id   AF-A0A447XVE5-F1
#
_cell.length_a   1.000
_cell.length_b   1.000
_cell.length_c   1.000
_cell.angle_alpha   90.00
_cell.angle_beta   90.00
_cell.angle_gamma   90.00
#
_symmetry.space_group_name_H-M   'P 1'
#
loop_
_entity.id
_entity.type
_entity.pdbx_description
1 polymer ?
#
loop_
_entity_poly.entity_id
_entity_poly.type
_entity_poly.pdbx_seq_one_letter_code
_entity_poly.pdbx_strand_id
1 'polypeptide(L)'
;MRLEKRAATAAGLRCSADTLLRRVINTPETKQSGAPHVGIDEWAWHRGHCCGMLIVNLDTHRPLVLLPGRDQRTLATWFRKYPEIQVVSRDRSGVYATAAREGAPQARQVADRWHLLKNIGDEPERMMYRHMPLIRLVVRELSLKKSPEPEISVPVASLRRLERLKQHIRKKRHQRWTEVMALHNKGCSFREISRITGLSRVTVSRWVGSGTFPEMSTRPPKRGLLDPWREWLKEQRECGNYNSGRIWREMVARGVTGSETIVRDAVAKWRKGWIPPVTTAARTSFSVPGKPLVDALENNQG
;
A
#
# COMPACT_ATOMS: atom_id res chain seq x y z
N MET A 1 -21.72 -14.26 5.36
CA MET A 1 -22.39 -14.97 6.47
C MET A 1 -23.21 -14.12 7.46
N ARG A 2 -22.65 -13.14 8.21
CA ARG A 2 -23.46 -12.31 9.13
C ARG A 2 -24.52 -11.46 8.41
N LEU A 3 -24.23 -11.00 7.19
CA LEU A 3 -25.17 -10.27 6.33
C LEU A 3 -26.29 -11.17 5.78
N GLU A 4 -25.95 -12.35 5.28
CA GLU A 4 -26.95 -13.31 4.74
C GLU A 4 -27.88 -13.86 5.84
N LYS A 5 -27.37 -14.14 7.04
CA LYS A 5 -28.21 -14.53 8.19
C LYS A 5 -29.22 -13.44 8.55
N ARG A 6 -28.81 -12.16 8.50
CA ARG A 6 -29.69 -11.01 8.76
C ARG A 6 -30.77 -10.89 7.67
N ALA A 7 -30.40 -11.06 6.41
CA ALA A 7 -31.34 -11.06 5.29
C ALA A 7 -32.34 -12.23 5.38
N ALA A 8 -31.88 -13.44 5.69
CA ALA A 8 -32.74 -14.61 5.87
C ALA A 8 -33.72 -14.44 7.05
N THR A 9 -33.25 -13.86 8.16
CA THR A 9 -34.12 -13.55 9.31
C THR A 9 -35.17 -12.50 8.95
N ALA A 10 -34.79 -11.47 8.18
CA ALA A 10 -35.71 -10.44 7.70
C ALA A 10 -36.76 -11.01 6.71
N ALA A 11 -36.43 -12.07 5.98
CA ALA A 11 -37.34 -12.80 5.10
C ALA A 11 -38.15 -13.91 5.81
N GLY A 12 -38.09 -13.99 7.15
CA GLY A 12 -38.83 -15.00 7.93
C GLY A 12 -38.22 -16.41 7.92
N LEU A 13 -37.06 -16.61 7.28
CA LEU A 13 -36.39 -17.89 7.18
C LEU A 13 -35.57 -18.17 8.45
N ARG A 14 -36.06 -19.06 9.31
CA ARG A 14 -35.30 -19.59 10.45
C ARG A 14 -34.27 -20.61 9.97
N CYS A 15 -33.07 -20.14 9.64
CA CYS A 15 -31.96 -21.00 9.25
C CYS A 15 -30.67 -20.64 10.01
N SER A 16 -29.88 -21.66 10.34
CA SER A 16 -28.55 -21.44 10.92
C SER A 16 -27.58 -20.94 9.85
N ALA A 17 -26.50 -20.28 10.29
CA ALA A 17 -25.47 -19.84 9.36
C ALA A 17 -24.82 -21.02 8.62
N ASP A 18 -24.67 -22.16 9.27
CA ASP A 18 -24.17 -23.39 8.66
C ASP A 18 -25.13 -23.97 7.62
N THR A 19 -26.43 -23.76 7.80
CA THR A 19 -27.45 -24.16 6.82
C THR A 19 -27.35 -23.29 5.56
N LEU A 20 -27.13 -21.98 5.73
CA LEU A 20 -26.90 -21.07 4.60
C LEU A 20 -25.60 -21.40 3.86
N LEU A 21 -24.50 -21.64 4.59
CA LEU A 21 -23.24 -22.08 3.98
C LEU A 21 -23.41 -23.40 3.22
N ARG A 22 -24.03 -24.42 3.83
CA ARG A 22 -24.30 -25.68 3.14
C ARG A 22 -25.10 -25.48 1.86
N ARG A 23 -26.11 -24.62 1.88
CA ARG A 23 -26.90 -24.32 0.67
C ARG A 23 -26.06 -23.64 -0.40
N VAL A 24 -25.21 -22.67 -0.03
CA VAL A 24 -24.30 -22.00 -0.97
C VAL A 24 -23.29 -23.00 -1.56
N ILE A 25 -22.68 -23.84 -0.72
CA ILE A 25 -21.72 -24.86 -1.14
C ILE A 25 -22.38 -25.91 -2.05
N ASN A 26 -23.63 -26.29 -1.76
CA ASN A 26 -24.38 -27.28 -2.53
C ASN A 26 -25.15 -26.66 -3.70
N THR A 27 -25.03 -25.36 -3.95
CA THR A 27 -25.67 -24.73 -5.10
C THR A 27 -24.92 -25.17 -6.34
N PRO A 28 -25.60 -25.76 -7.35
CA PRO A 28 -24.94 -26.20 -8.57
C PRO A 28 -24.23 -25.01 -9.22
N GLU A 29 -22.95 -25.21 -9.57
CA GLU A 29 -22.16 -24.19 -10.26
C GLU A 29 -22.83 -23.85 -11.59
N THR A 30 -23.23 -22.59 -11.74
CA THR A 30 -23.67 -22.08 -13.03
C THR A 30 -22.45 -21.95 -13.93
N LYS A 31 -22.24 -22.93 -14.83
CA LYS A 31 -21.22 -22.81 -15.87
C LYS A 31 -21.54 -21.61 -16.75
N GLN A 32 -20.69 -20.57 -16.70
CA GLN A 32 -20.78 -19.47 -17.64
C GLN A 32 -20.26 -19.95 -19.00
N SER A 33 -21.06 -19.76 -20.05
CA SER A 33 -20.65 -19.99 -21.43
C SER A 33 -19.85 -18.78 -21.93
N GLY A 34 -18.61 -19.02 -22.37
CA GLY A 34 -17.77 -18.08 -23.10
C GLY A 34 -17.50 -16.74 -22.39
N ALA A 35 -16.28 -16.56 -21.87
CA ALA A 35 -15.84 -15.27 -21.35
C ALA A 35 -14.83 -14.65 -22.34
N PRO A 36 -15.27 -13.89 -23.35
CA PRO A 36 -14.37 -13.29 -24.32
C PRO A 36 -13.46 -12.24 -23.68
N HIS A 37 -13.89 -11.61 -22.58
CA HIS A 37 -13.12 -10.62 -21.87
C HIS A 37 -12.88 -11.03 -20.41
N VAL A 38 -11.60 -11.17 -20.03
CA VAL A 38 -11.22 -11.60 -18.69
C VAL A 38 -10.30 -10.61 -18.00
N GLY A 39 -10.50 -10.44 -16.70
CA GLY A 39 -9.68 -9.62 -15.81
C GLY A 39 -8.89 -10.52 -14.88
N ILE A 40 -7.61 -10.20 -14.66
CA ILE A 40 -6.76 -10.90 -13.68
C ILE A 40 -6.37 -9.93 -12.58
N ASP A 41 -6.54 -10.35 -11.33
CA ASP A 41 -6.06 -9.62 -10.16
C ASP A 41 -5.51 -10.57 -9.08
N GLU A 42 -4.75 -10.02 -8.13
CA GLU A 42 -4.26 -10.76 -6.96
C GLU A 42 -5.35 -10.85 -5.89
N TRP A 43 -5.66 -12.07 -5.47
CA TRP A 43 -6.53 -12.34 -4.33
C TRP A 43 -5.70 -12.69 -3.10
N ALA A 44 -6.11 -12.22 -1.91
CA ALA A 44 -5.46 -12.59 -0.66
C ALA A 44 -6.50 -13.13 0.34
N TRP A 45 -6.35 -14.39 0.75
CA TRP A 45 -7.21 -15.02 1.77
C TRP A 45 -7.06 -14.35 3.14
N HIS A 46 -5.81 -14.04 3.49
CA HIS A 46 -5.42 -13.28 4.67
C HIS A 46 -4.37 -12.26 4.26
N ARG A 47 -4.44 -11.03 4.80
CA ARG A 47 -3.57 -9.90 4.43
C ARG A 47 -2.10 -10.32 4.30
N GLY A 48 -1.64 -10.54 3.07
CA GLY A 48 -0.24 -10.73 2.71
C GLY A 48 0.39 -12.10 2.97
N HIS A 49 -0.36 -13.15 3.35
CA HIS A 49 0.21 -14.46 3.68
C HIS A 49 -0.10 -15.55 2.64
N CYS A 50 -1.35 -15.63 2.17
CA CYS A 50 -1.77 -16.61 1.18
C CYS A 50 -2.48 -15.89 0.04
N CYS A 51 -1.76 -15.72 -1.07
CA CYS A 51 -2.25 -15.05 -2.26
C CYS A 51 -2.56 -16.05 -3.37
N GLY A 52 -3.59 -15.75 -4.16
CA GLY A 52 -3.98 -16.45 -5.37
C GLY A 52 -4.21 -15.49 -6.53
N MET A 53 -4.57 -16.04 -7.67
CA MET A 53 -4.95 -15.28 -8.86
C MET A 53 -6.45 -15.39 -9.03
N LEU A 54 -7.15 -14.26 -8.97
CA LEU A 54 -8.57 -14.18 -9.27
C LEU A 54 -8.74 -13.83 -10.74
N ILE A 55 -9.51 -14.65 -11.46
CA ILE A 55 -9.90 -14.39 -12.83
C ILE A 55 -11.39 -14.08 -12.84
N VAL A 56 -11.74 -12.96 -13.46
CA VAL A 56 -13.11 -12.41 -13.48
C VAL A 56 -13.55 -12.26 -14.93
N ASN A 57 -14.81 -12.59 -15.20
CA ASN A 57 -15.44 -12.22 -16.47
C ASN A 57 -15.71 -10.71 -16.44
N LEU A 58 -15.11 -9.96 -17.36
CA LEU A 58 -15.24 -8.51 -17.41
C LEU A 58 -16.60 -8.04 -17.90
N ASP A 59 -17.32 -8.88 -18.64
CA ASP A 59 -18.66 -8.57 -19.16
C ASP A 59 -19.72 -8.75 -18.07
N THR A 60 -19.62 -9.82 -17.29
CA THR A 60 -20.62 -10.14 -16.25
C THR A 60 -20.22 -9.68 -14.86
N HIS A 61 -18.98 -9.20 -14.68
CA HIS A 61 -18.38 -8.87 -13.40
C HIS A 61 -18.40 -10.01 -12.36
N ARG A 62 -18.43 -11.26 -12.84
CA ARG A 62 -18.46 -12.44 -11.98
C ARG A 62 -17.10 -13.14 -11.93
N PRO A 63 -16.66 -13.61 -10.76
CA PRO A 63 -15.51 -14.52 -10.65
C PRO A 63 -15.72 -15.74 -11.54
N LEU A 64 -14.69 -16.09 -12.31
CA LEU A 64 -14.63 -17.32 -13.11
C LEU A 64 -13.85 -18.39 -12.37
N VAL A 65 -12.69 -18.04 -11.85
CA VAL A 65 -11.85 -18.97 -11.09
C VAL A 65 -10.97 -18.23 -10.11
N LEU A 66 -10.63 -18.91 -9.02
CA LEU A 66 -9.60 -18.50 -8.10
C LEU A 66 -8.50 -19.57 -8.08
N LEU A 67 -7.34 -19.25 -8.65
CA LEU A 67 -6.20 -20.16 -8.74
C LEU A 67 -5.27 -19.96 -7.54
N PRO A 68 -4.68 -21.03 -6.99
CA PRO A 68 -3.72 -20.92 -5.90
C PRO A 68 -2.39 -20.34 -6.39
N GLY A 69 -1.74 -19.53 -5.54
CA GLY A 69 -0.42 -18.97 -5.81
C GLY A 69 -0.41 -17.88 -6.89
N ARG A 70 0.80 -17.53 -7.37
CA ARG A 70 1.06 -16.55 -8.42
C ARG A 70 1.94 -17.13 -9.53
N ASP A 71 1.76 -18.41 -9.81
CA ASP A 71 2.60 -19.14 -10.75
C ASP A 71 2.19 -18.91 -12.21
N GLN A 72 3.16 -18.58 -13.06
CA GLN A 72 2.97 -18.36 -14.49
C GLN A 72 2.38 -19.58 -15.18
N ARG A 73 2.93 -20.77 -14.90
CA ARG A 73 2.59 -22.01 -15.60
C ARG A 73 1.14 -22.40 -15.32
N THR A 74 0.71 -22.24 -14.08
CA THR A 74 -0.67 -22.48 -13.63
C THR A 74 -1.65 -21.59 -14.40
N LEU A 75 -1.36 -20.30 -14.49
CA LEU A 75 -2.21 -19.34 -15.21
C LEU A 75 -2.21 -19.59 -16.73
N ALA A 76 -1.06 -19.87 -17.33
CA ALA A 76 -0.97 -20.21 -18.76
C ALA A 76 -1.74 -21.50 -19.10
N THR A 77 -1.67 -22.50 -18.22
CA THR A 77 -2.41 -23.76 -18.36
C THR A 77 -3.92 -23.53 -18.28
N TRP A 78 -4.36 -22.61 -17.41
CA TRP A 78 -5.76 -22.22 -17.36
C TRP A 78 -6.21 -21.56 -18.66
N PHE A 79 -5.43 -20.60 -19.18
CA PHE A 79 -5.75 -19.91 -20.44
C PHE A 79 -5.92 -20.85 -21.63
N ARG A 80 -5.08 -21.90 -21.76
CA ARG A 80 -5.17 -22.87 -22.86
C ARG A 80 -6.49 -23.63 -22.92
N LYS A 81 -7.23 -23.69 -21.82
CA LYS A 81 -8.55 -24.33 -21.77
C LYS A 81 -9.65 -23.49 -22.39
N TYR A 82 -9.39 -22.19 -22.63
CA TYR A 82 -10.36 -21.21 -23.08
C TYR A 82 -9.83 -20.43 -24.29
N PRO A 83 -9.73 -21.08 -25.46
CA PRO A 83 -9.26 -20.43 -26.69
C PRO A 83 -10.16 -19.26 -27.14
N GLU A 84 -11.40 -19.21 -26.68
CA GLU A 84 -12.37 -18.15 -26.98
C GLU A 84 -12.05 -16.80 -26.30
N ILE A 85 -11.10 -16.75 -25.36
CA ILE A 85 -10.70 -15.50 -24.72
C ILE A 85 -10.07 -14.56 -25.76
N GLN A 86 -10.59 -13.35 -25.87
CA GLN A 86 -10.17 -12.31 -26.83
C GLN A 86 -9.44 -11.15 -26.16
N VAL A 87 -9.77 -10.83 -24.90
CA VAL A 87 -9.13 -9.74 -24.15
C VAL A 87 -8.75 -10.20 -22.76
N VAL A 88 -7.52 -9.86 -22.37
CA VAL A 88 -7.01 -10.06 -21.01
C VAL A 88 -6.66 -8.70 -20.41
N SER A 89 -7.51 -8.19 -19.53
CA SER A 89 -7.18 -7.04 -18.67
C SER A 89 -6.36 -7.52 -17.48
N ARG A 90 -5.16 -6.98 -17.29
CA ARG A 90 -4.30 -7.34 -16.16
C ARG A 90 -3.51 -6.15 -15.65
N ASP A 91 -2.97 -6.27 -14.44
CA ASP A 91 -2.06 -5.29 -13.85
C ASP A 91 -0.72 -5.19 -14.63
N ARG A 92 0.32 -4.57 -14.08
CA ARG A 92 1.64 -4.51 -14.77
C ARG A 92 2.58 -5.67 -14.42
N SER A 93 2.07 -6.76 -13.85
CA SER A 93 2.85 -7.95 -13.51
C SER A 93 3.45 -8.61 -14.75
N GLY A 94 4.78 -8.81 -14.73
CA GLY A 94 5.48 -9.55 -15.77
C GLY A 94 5.04 -11.03 -15.84
N VAL A 95 4.67 -11.61 -14.70
CA VAL A 95 4.18 -12.99 -14.61
C VAL A 95 2.87 -13.15 -15.39
N TYR A 96 1.90 -12.25 -15.16
CA TYR A 96 0.61 -12.30 -15.87
C TYR A 96 0.76 -11.98 -17.35
N ALA A 97 1.63 -11.03 -17.70
CA ALA A 97 1.90 -10.71 -19.10
C ALA A 97 2.49 -11.90 -19.87
N THR A 98 3.39 -12.65 -19.23
CA THR A 98 4.02 -13.83 -19.84
C THR A 98 3.03 -15.00 -19.91
N ALA A 99 2.28 -15.27 -18.83
CA ALA A 99 1.25 -16.31 -18.82
C ALA A 99 0.17 -16.08 -19.88
N ALA A 100 -0.30 -14.84 -20.06
CA ALA A 100 -1.26 -14.49 -21.10
C ALA A 100 -0.67 -14.69 -22.51
N ARG A 101 0.58 -14.30 -22.73
CA ARG A 101 1.26 -14.49 -24.03
C ARG A 101 1.42 -15.97 -24.39
N GLU A 102 1.74 -16.82 -23.42
CA GLU A 102 1.96 -18.26 -23.64
C GLU A 102 0.67 -19.10 -23.63
N GLY A 103 -0.35 -18.66 -22.89
CA GLY A 103 -1.58 -19.42 -22.66
C GLY A 103 -2.75 -18.99 -23.53
N ALA A 104 -2.80 -17.70 -23.92
CA ALA A 104 -3.82 -17.13 -24.78
C ALA A 104 -3.18 -16.14 -25.78
N PRO A 105 -2.30 -16.60 -26.69
CA PRO A 105 -1.61 -15.74 -27.65
C PRO A 105 -2.57 -14.97 -28.59
N GLN A 106 -3.76 -15.51 -28.82
CA GLN A 106 -4.84 -14.87 -29.58
C GLN A 106 -5.46 -13.67 -28.85
N ALA A 107 -5.32 -13.59 -27.52
CA ALA A 107 -5.98 -12.58 -26.71
C ALA A 107 -5.16 -11.29 -26.63
N ARG A 108 -5.83 -10.15 -26.83
CA ARG A 108 -5.24 -8.83 -26.67
C ARG A 108 -5.05 -8.51 -25.19
N GLN A 109 -3.80 -8.27 -24.78
CA GLN A 109 -3.49 -7.82 -23.43
C GLN A 109 -3.77 -6.32 -23.28
N VAL A 110 -4.53 -5.96 -22.24
CA VAL A 110 -4.86 -4.58 -21.91
C VAL A 110 -4.40 -4.30 -20.48
N ALA A 111 -3.78 -3.14 -20.27
CA ALA A 111 -3.42 -2.71 -18.92
C ALA A 111 -4.68 -2.28 -18.16
N ASP A 112 -4.85 -2.83 -16.97
CA ASP A 112 -6.00 -2.52 -16.13
C ASP A 112 -6.05 -1.03 -15.75
N ARG A 113 -7.24 -0.44 -15.92
CA ARG A 113 -7.46 1.01 -15.75
C ARG A 113 -7.21 1.46 -14.32
N TRP A 114 -7.62 0.67 -13.32
CA TRP A 114 -7.43 1.07 -11.93
C TRP A 114 -5.95 1.16 -11.60
N HIS A 115 -5.16 0.20 -12.05
CA HIS A 115 -3.70 0.21 -11.87
C HIS A 115 -3.03 1.40 -12.57
N LEU A 116 -3.48 1.76 -13.78
CA LEU A 116 -2.98 2.94 -14.49
C LEU A 116 -3.27 4.23 -13.70
N LEU A 117 -4.52 4.44 -13.29
CA LEU A 117 -4.92 5.61 -12.52
C LEU A 117 -4.21 5.69 -11.17
N LYS A 118 -4.05 4.54 -10.51
CA LYS A 118 -3.33 4.46 -9.23
C LYS A 118 -1.86 4.84 -9.38
N ASN A 119 -1.19 4.34 -10.41
CA ASN A 119 0.21 4.67 -10.69
C ASN A 119 0.40 6.14 -11.10
N ILE A 120 -0.52 6.71 -11.90
CA ILE A 120 -0.49 8.11 -12.28
C ILE A 120 -0.65 9.03 -11.05
N GLY A 121 -1.45 8.62 -10.06
CA GLY A 121 -1.57 9.36 -8.81
C GLY A 121 -0.35 9.23 -7.91
N ASP A 122 0.10 8.00 -7.67
CA ASP A 122 1.09 7.70 -6.65
C ASP A 122 2.54 8.04 -7.08
N GLU A 123 2.88 7.89 -8.36
CA GLU A 123 4.28 8.02 -8.81
C GLU A 123 4.77 9.48 -8.85
N PRO A 124 3.99 10.46 -9.36
CA PRO A 124 4.35 11.87 -9.24
C PRO A 124 4.39 12.33 -7.78
N GLU A 125 3.49 11.85 -6.93
CA GLU A 125 3.51 12.14 -5.49
C GLU A 125 4.81 11.63 -4.84
N ARG A 126 5.22 10.39 -5.15
CA ARG A 126 6.51 9.83 -4.70
C ARG A 126 7.72 10.57 -5.26
N MET A 127 7.70 10.95 -6.52
CA MET A 127 8.76 11.75 -7.16
C MET A 127 8.90 13.10 -6.47
N MET A 128 7.77 13.76 -6.20
CA MET A 128 7.72 15.04 -5.50
C MET A 128 8.28 14.90 -4.09
N TYR A 129 7.89 13.87 -3.33
CA TYR A 129 8.47 13.59 -2.01
C TYR A 129 9.98 13.33 -2.07
N ARG A 130 10.47 12.60 -3.08
CA ARG A 130 11.91 12.32 -3.25
C ARG A 130 12.72 13.59 -3.46
N HIS A 131 12.20 14.53 -4.26
CA HIS A 131 12.91 15.76 -4.61
C HIS A 131 12.51 16.95 -3.73
N MET A 132 11.59 16.78 -2.77
CA MET A 132 11.12 17.84 -1.88
C MET A 132 12.25 18.63 -1.19
N PRO A 133 13.38 18.03 -0.76
CA PRO A 133 14.50 18.78 -0.20
C PRO A 133 15.17 19.71 -1.23
N LEU A 134 15.37 19.24 -2.46
CA LEU A 134 15.94 20.03 -3.56
C LEU A 134 14.95 21.11 -4.02
N ILE A 135 13.67 20.78 -4.10
CA ILE A 135 12.60 21.75 -4.41
C ILE A 135 12.57 22.85 -3.34
N ARG A 136 12.69 22.52 -2.06
CA ARG A 136 12.77 23.51 -0.97
C ARG A 136 14.03 24.36 -1.05
N LEU A 137 15.17 23.78 -1.41
CA LEU A 137 16.42 24.51 -1.60
C LEU A 137 16.31 25.48 -2.78
N VAL A 138 15.82 25.03 -3.93
CA VAL A 138 15.57 25.87 -5.11
C VAL A 138 14.54 26.95 -4.81
N VAL A 139 13.43 26.63 -4.13
CA VAL A 139 12.44 27.62 -3.72
C VAL A 139 13.05 28.65 -2.78
N ARG A 140 13.90 28.25 -1.82
CA ARG A 140 14.60 29.18 -0.92
C ARG A 140 15.57 30.08 -1.69
N GLU A 141 16.37 29.53 -2.60
CA GLU A 141 17.30 30.28 -3.46
C GLU A 141 16.56 31.24 -4.42
N LEU A 142 15.42 30.82 -4.98
CA LEU A 142 14.58 31.65 -5.84
C LEU A 142 13.81 32.71 -5.04
N SER A 143 13.38 32.41 -3.82
CA SER A 143 12.74 33.37 -2.91
C SER A 143 13.72 34.41 -2.38
N LEU A 144 15.01 34.07 -2.22
CA LEU A 144 16.07 35.03 -1.85
C LEU A 144 16.52 35.91 -3.03
N LYS A 145 16.22 35.52 -4.27
CA LYS A 145 16.63 36.23 -5.50
C LYS A 145 15.49 36.99 -6.22
N LYS A 146 14.28 37.05 -5.67
CA LYS A 146 13.15 37.67 -6.37
C LYS A 146 13.03 39.18 -6.08
N SER A 147 13.48 40.00 -7.04
CA SER A 147 12.85 41.28 -7.39
C SER A 147 11.53 41.00 -8.16
N PRO A 148 10.53 41.90 -8.22
CA PRO A 148 9.18 41.52 -8.63
C PRO A 148 9.05 41.14 -10.13
N GLU A 149 8.41 39.97 -10.36
CA GLU A 149 7.67 39.50 -11.56
C GLU A 149 8.47 38.96 -12.78
N PRO A 150 7.98 38.04 -13.67
CA PRO A 150 6.61 37.53 -13.89
C PRO A 150 6.33 36.03 -13.63
N GLU A 151 5.06 35.73 -13.38
CA GLU A 151 4.52 34.41 -13.06
C GLU A 151 4.45 33.49 -14.28
N ILE A 152 5.13 32.34 -14.20
CA ILE A 152 4.91 31.21 -15.11
C ILE A 152 3.59 30.53 -14.70
N SER A 153 2.54 30.76 -15.47
CA SER A 153 1.19 30.29 -15.21
C SER A 153 1.00 28.80 -15.58
N VAL A 154 1.31 27.91 -14.63
CA VAL A 154 0.70 26.58 -14.63
C VAL A 154 -0.81 26.75 -14.44
N PRO A 155 -1.71 26.06 -15.17
CA PRO A 155 -3.14 26.27 -15.00
C PRO A 155 -3.57 25.97 -13.56
N VAL A 156 -3.78 27.04 -12.78
CA VAL A 156 -4.15 27.05 -11.35
C VAL A 156 -5.35 26.14 -11.04
N ALA A 157 -6.16 25.84 -12.04
CA ALA A 157 -7.30 24.94 -11.97
C ALA A 157 -6.96 23.49 -11.57
N SER A 158 -5.81 22.92 -11.99
CA SER A 158 -5.49 21.50 -11.78
C SER A 158 -4.98 21.20 -10.37
N LEU A 159 -4.07 22.03 -9.85
CA LEU A 159 -3.61 21.99 -8.44
C LEU A 159 -4.76 22.30 -7.47
N ARG A 160 -5.60 23.31 -7.78
CA ARG A 160 -6.83 23.58 -7.02
C ARG A 160 -7.74 22.37 -6.94
N ARG A 161 -7.88 21.55 -7.99
CA ARG A 161 -8.82 20.42 -7.99
C ARG A 161 -8.41 19.32 -7.01
N LEU A 162 -7.13 18.95 -6.97
CA LEU A 162 -6.64 17.91 -6.05
C LEU A 162 -6.64 18.39 -4.59
N GLU A 163 -6.26 19.65 -4.37
CA GLU A 163 -6.35 20.29 -3.05
C GLU A 163 -7.80 20.39 -2.57
N ARG A 164 -8.72 20.79 -3.44
CA ARG A 164 -10.17 20.79 -3.15
C ARG A 164 -10.66 19.40 -2.80
N LEU A 165 -10.19 18.34 -3.46
CA LEU A 165 -10.58 16.97 -3.14
C LEU A 165 -10.02 16.51 -1.79
N LYS A 166 -8.73 16.76 -1.51
CA LYS A 166 -8.10 16.47 -0.20
C LYS A 166 -8.81 17.24 0.93
N GLN A 167 -9.12 18.52 0.70
CA GLN A 167 -9.90 19.36 1.62
C GLN A 167 -11.33 18.86 1.78
N HIS A 168 -12.00 18.42 0.70
CA HIS A 168 -13.36 17.88 0.76
C HIS A 168 -13.43 16.59 1.58
N ILE A 169 -12.46 15.68 1.39
CA ILE A 169 -12.33 14.46 2.18
C ILE A 169 -12.07 14.79 3.65
N ARG A 170 -11.15 15.74 3.94
CA ARG A 170 -10.89 16.21 5.30
C ARG A 170 -12.13 16.82 5.94
N LYS A 171 -12.85 17.70 5.22
CA LYS A 171 -14.10 18.35 5.66
C LYS A 171 -15.19 17.33 5.98
N LYS A 172 -15.44 16.36 5.09
CA LYS A 172 -16.40 15.27 5.33
C LYS A 172 -16.05 14.44 6.56
N ARG A 173 -14.76 14.12 6.74
CA ARG A 173 -14.29 13.38 7.91
C ARG A 173 -14.43 14.20 9.19
N HIS A 174 -14.11 15.49 9.14
CA HIS A 174 -14.28 16.42 10.26
C HIS A 174 -15.76 16.53 10.66
N GLN A 175 -16.67 16.70 9.70
CA GLN A 175 -18.10 16.74 9.95
C GLN A 175 -18.59 15.47 10.69
N ARG A 176 -18.17 14.28 10.23
CA ARG A 176 -18.49 13.01 10.90
C ARG A 176 -17.90 12.92 12.30
N TRP A 177 -16.69 13.43 12.51
CA TRP A 177 -16.07 13.45 13.83
C TRP A 177 -16.84 14.39 14.77
N THR A 178 -17.22 15.58 14.32
CA THR A 178 -18.05 16.52 15.09
C THR A 178 -19.40 15.91 15.47
N GLU A 179 -20.05 15.20 14.54
CA GLU A 179 -21.30 14.48 14.81
C GLU A 179 -21.13 13.38 15.88
N VAL A 180 -20.06 12.58 15.80
CA VAL A 180 -19.73 11.56 16.81
C VAL A 180 -19.48 12.20 18.17
N MET A 181 -18.72 13.30 18.24
CA MET A 181 -18.45 14.01 19.49
C MET A 181 -19.72 14.63 20.08
N ALA A 182 -20.59 15.20 19.24
CA ALA A 182 -21.87 15.75 19.69
C ALA A 182 -22.79 14.68 20.29
N LEU A 183 -22.88 13.50 19.66
CA LEU A 183 -23.66 12.38 20.20
C LEU A 183 -23.04 11.82 21.49
N HIS A 184 -21.71 11.75 21.56
CA HIS A 184 -21.02 11.34 22.78
C HIS A 184 -21.26 12.31 23.94
N ASN A 185 -21.20 13.62 23.68
CA ASN A 185 -21.45 14.65 24.69
C ASN A 185 -22.92 14.67 25.15
N LYS A 186 -23.86 14.16 24.34
CA LYS A 186 -25.24 13.91 24.73
C LYS A 186 -25.44 12.62 25.55
N GLY A 187 -24.37 11.92 25.91
CA GLY A 187 -24.41 10.69 26.71
C GLY A 187 -24.76 9.41 25.94
N CYS A 188 -24.78 9.45 24.60
CA CYS A 188 -25.08 8.25 23.80
C CYS A 188 -23.96 7.20 23.93
N SER A 189 -24.32 5.93 24.05
CA SER A 189 -23.34 4.84 24.12
C SER A 189 -22.60 4.65 22.79
N PHE A 190 -21.38 4.10 22.79
CA PHE A 190 -20.64 3.82 21.55
C PHE A 190 -21.40 2.90 20.57
N ARG A 191 -22.25 2.00 21.07
CA ARG A 191 -23.08 1.13 20.23
C ARG A 191 -24.17 1.92 19.52
N GLU A 192 -24.78 2.85 20.24
CA GLU A 192 -25.83 3.71 19.72
C GLU A 192 -25.29 4.70 18.68
N ILE A 193 -24.15 5.36 18.99
CA ILE A 193 -23.44 6.22 18.04
C ILE A 193 -23.06 5.45 16.76
N SER A 194 -22.61 4.20 16.90
CA SER A 194 -22.30 3.33 15.75
C SER A 194 -23.54 3.05 14.89
N ARG A 195 -24.71 2.86 15.51
CA ARG A 195 -25.98 2.65 14.82
C ARG A 195 -26.46 3.91 14.09
N ILE A 196 -26.33 5.07 14.72
CA ILE A 196 -26.77 6.37 14.18
C ILE A 196 -25.87 6.81 13.02
N THR A 197 -24.55 6.77 13.22
CA THR A 197 -23.57 7.30 12.26
C THR A 197 -23.13 6.29 11.19
N GLY A 198 -23.46 5.01 11.36
CA GLY A 198 -22.99 3.91 10.51
C GLY A 198 -21.49 3.62 10.62
N LEU A 199 -20.77 4.27 11.54
CA LEU A 199 -19.35 4.04 11.79
C LEU A 199 -19.14 2.80 12.67
N SER A 200 -18.01 2.11 12.49
CA SER A 200 -17.68 0.96 13.34
C SER A 200 -17.50 1.39 14.80
N ARG A 201 -17.92 0.54 15.76
CA ARG A 201 -17.73 0.79 17.20
C ARG A 201 -16.26 1.08 17.56
N VAL A 202 -15.31 0.43 16.88
CA VAL A 202 -13.87 0.65 17.06
C VAL A 202 -13.46 2.05 16.60
N THR A 203 -14.04 2.54 15.49
CA THR A 203 -13.82 3.90 15.00
C THR A 203 -14.38 4.93 15.98
N VAL A 204 -15.60 4.73 16.46
CA VAL A 204 -16.25 5.62 17.44
C VAL A 204 -15.42 5.69 18.73
N SER A 205 -15.07 4.54 19.30
CA SER A 205 -14.24 4.48 20.51
C SER A 205 -12.88 5.15 20.33
N ARG A 206 -12.21 4.91 19.19
CA ARG A 206 -10.94 5.57 18.88
C ARG A 206 -11.08 7.09 18.74
N TRP A 207 -12.13 7.56 18.07
CA TRP A 207 -12.34 8.98 17.82
C TRP A 207 -12.66 9.75 19.10
N VAL A 208 -13.50 9.17 19.97
CA VAL A 208 -13.80 9.73 21.29
C VAL A 208 -12.55 9.73 22.17
N GLY A 209 -11.81 8.60 22.21
CA GLY A 209 -10.62 8.48 23.04
C GLY A 209 -9.41 9.30 22.57
N SER A 210 -9.42 9.82 21.34
CA SER A 210 -8.31 10.63 20.80
C SER A 210 -8.31 12.06 21.35
N GLY A 211 -9.43 12.56 21.91
CA GLY A 211 -9.58 13.92 22.45
C GLY A 211 -9.49 15.06 21.42
N THR A 212 -8.85 14.82 20.29
CA THR A 212 -8.62 15.75 19.17
C THR A 212 -9.00 15.07 17.85
N PHE A 213 -9.19 15.87 16.79
CA PHE A 213 -9.52 15.35 15.46
C PHE A 213 -8.44 14.37 14.97
N PRO A 214 -8.77 13.06 14.78
CA PRO A 214 -7.80 12.08 14.35
C PRO A 214 -7.56 12.23 12.85
N GLU A 215 -6.53 13.01 12.53
CA GLU A 215 -6.01 13.23 11.19
C GLU A 215 -5.63 11.89 10.53
N MET A 216 -5.60 11.84 9.21
CA MET A 216 -5.30 10.58 8.51
C MET A 216 -3.92 10.09 8.93
N SER A 217 -3.84 8.90 9.54
CA SER A 217 -2.59 8.27 9.91
C SER A 217 -1.76 8.03 8.65
N THR A 218 -0.72 8.84 8.46
CA THR A 218 0.39 8.57 7.55
C THR A 218 1.27 7.55 8.26
N ARG A 219 1.00 6.26 8.04
CA ARG A 219 1.89 5.23 8.58
C ARG A 219 3.31 5.51 8.09
N PRO A 220 4.32 5.55 8.97
CA PRO A 220 5.69 5.65 8.53
C PRO A 220 6.02 4.46 7.62
N PRO A 221 6.87 4.65 6.59
CA PRO A 221 7.28 3.56 5.72
C PRO A 221 7.89 2.43 6.56
N LYS A 222 7.49 1.19 6.30
CA LYS A 222 8.06 0.01 6.98
C LYS A 222 9.54 -0.10 6.64
N ARG A 223 10.34 -0.57 7.60
CA ARG A 223 11.74 -0.94 7.39
C ARG A 223 11.82 -1.99 6.27
N GLY A 224 12.60 -1.72 5.23
CA GLY A 224 12.79 -2.59 4.08
C GLY A 224 13.85 -3.65 4.34
N LEU A 225 13.81 -4.76 3.59
CA LEU A 225 14.76 -5.88 3.69
C LEU A 225 16.23 -5.46 3.51
N LEU A 226 16.47 -4.40 2.72
CA LEU A 226 17.81 -3.87 2.46
C LEU A 226 18.30 -2.86 3.50
N ASP A 227 17.45 -2.45 4.45
CA ASP A 227 17.84 -1.43 5.45
C ASP A 227 19.07 -1.85 6.29
N PRO A 228 19.20 -3.11 6.74
CA PRO A 228 20.41 -3.58 7.44
C PRO A 228 21.67 -3.59 6.57
N TRP A 229 21.52 -3.57 5.24
CA TRP A 229 22.61 -3.74 4.26
C TRP A 229 23.04 -2.43 3.60
N ARG A 230 22.52 -1.29 4.06
CA ARG A 230 22.72 0.01 3.40
C ARG A 230 24.19 0.41 3.28
N GLU A 231 24.97 0.26 4.35
CA GLU A 231 26.39 0.63 4.35
C GLU A 231 27.19 -0.31 3.44
N TRP A 232 26.97 -1.63 3.55
CA TRP A 232 27.64 -2.59 2.68
C TRP A 232 27.29 -2.40 1.20
N LEU A 233 26.03 -2.10 0.87
CA LEU A 233 25.60 -1.78 -0.48
C LEU A 233 26.21 -0.46 -1.00
N LYS A 234 26.49 0.50 -0.12
CA LYS A 234 27.19 1.74 -0.45
C LYS A 234 28.66 1.46 -0.80
N GLU A 235 29.34 0.60 -0.03
CA GLU A 235 30.70 0.13 -0.35
C GLU A 235 30.74 -0.55 -1.72
N GLN A 236 29.78 -1.44 -2.03
CA GLN A 236 29.71 -2.08 -3.36
C GLN A 236 29.57 -1.06 -4.49
N ARG A 237 28.79 -0.01 -4.29
CA ARG A 237 28.64 1.08 -5.25
C ARG A 237 29.94 1.87 -5.42
N GLU A 238 30.61 2.21 -4.32
CA GLU A 238 31.88 2.96 -4.33
C GLU A 238 33.02 2.15 -4.97
N CYS A 239 33.06 0.84 -4.76
CA CYS A 239 33.98 -0.08 -5.44
C CYS A 239 33.61 -0.37 -6.91
N GLY A 240 32.55 0.25 -7.46
CA GLY A 240 32.14 0.08 -8.86
C GLY A 240 31.49 -1.28 -9.18
N ASN A 241 31.06 -2.04 -8.17
CA ASN A 241 30.36 -3.31 -8.37
C ASN A 241 28.87 -3.04 -8.65
N TYR A 242 28.48 -3.08 -9.93
CA TYR A 242 27.08 -2.87 -10.39
C TYR A 242 26.37 -4.17 -10.80
N ASN A 243 26.94 -5.33 -10.46
CA ASN A 243 26.37 -6.63 -10.82
C ASN A 243 25.41 -7.10 -9.72
N SER A 244 24.11 -6.88 -9.92
CA SER A 244 23.07 -7.21 -8.94
C SER A 244 23.02 -8.69 -8.57
N GLY A 245 23.29 -9.60 -9.51
CA GLY A 245 23.29 -11.03 -9.25
C GLY A 245 24.49 -11.48 -8.42
N ARG A 246 25.64 -10.80 -8.56
CA ARG A 246 26.81 -11.03 -7.68
C ARG A 246 26.54 -10.53 -6.27
N ILE A 247 26.04 -9.29 -6.14
CA ILE A 247 25.69 -8.68 -4.85
C ILE A 247 24.65 -9.53 -4.12
N TRP A 248 23.62 -10.01 -4.82
CA TRP A 248 22.60 -10.87 -4.21
C TRP A 248 23.18 -12.20 -3.71
N ARG A 249 24.04 -12.88 -4.48
CA ARG A 249 24.70 -14.12 -4.04
C ARG A 249 25.55 -13.92 -2.78
N GLU A 250 26.27 -12.80 -2.70
CA GLU A 250 27.07 -12.44 -1.52
C GLU A 250 26.17 -12.12 -0.31
N MET A 251 25.00 -11.50 -0.51
CA MET A 251 24.01 -11.30 0.54
C MET A 251 23.40 -12.62 1.04
N VAL A 252 23.07 -13.53 0.13
CA VAL A 252 22.55 -14.87 0.49
C VAL A 252 23.60 -15.68 1.25
N ALA A 253 24.86 -15.64 0.83
CA ALA A 253 25.97 -16.30 1.52
C ALA A 253 26.16 -15.79 2.97
N ARG A 254 25.76 -14.54 3.24
CA ARG A 254 25.80 -13.92 4.57
C ARG A 254 24.46 -14.03 5.33
N GLY A 255 23.55 -14.90 4.88
CA GLY A 255 22.33 -15.26 5.61
C GLY A 255 21.09 -14.44 5.27
N VAL A 256 21.09 -13.65 4.17
CA VAL A 256 19.88 -12.90 3.76
C VAL A 256 18.90 -13.81 3.03
N THR A 257 17.67 -13.85 3.53
CA THR A 257 16.52 -14.43 2.82
C THR A 257 15.84 -13.35 1.99
N GLY A 258 15.87 -13.46 0.65
CA GLY A 258 15.22 -12.49 -0.23
C GLY A 258 15.37 -12.80 -1.71
N SER A 259 14.47 -12.22 -2.52
CA SER A 259 14.55 -12.33 -3.99
C SER A 259 15.62 -11.40 -4.56
N GLU A 260 16.37 -11.89 -5.55
CA GLU A 260 17.33 -11.12 -6.34
C GLU A 260 16.74 -9.82 -6.90
N THR A 261 15.43 -9.83 -7.20
CA THR A 261 14.71 -8.66 -7.75
C THR A 261 14.84 -7.42 -6.86
N ILE A 262 14.87 -7.60 -5.53
CA ILE A 262 14.99 -6.49 -4.57
C ILE A 262 16.37 -5.82 -4.68
N VAL A 263 17.43 -6.62 -4.87
CA VAL A 263 18.80 -6.13 -5.06
C VAL A 263 18.96 -5.50 -6.45
N ARG A 264 18.39 -6.13 -7.48
CA ARG A 264 18.39 -5.59 -8.85
C ARG A 264 17.73 -4.22 -8.94
N ASP A 265 16.58 -4.04 -8.28
CA ASP A 265 15.88 -2.75 -8.23
C ASP A 265 16.66 -1.69 -7.45
N ALA A 266 17.44 -2.08 -6.45
CA ALA A 266 18.32 -1.17 -5.70
C ALA A 266 19.54 -0.75 -6.54
N VAL A 267 20.22 -1.70 -7.17
CA VAL A 267 21.40 -1.46 -8.02
C VAL A 267 21.03 -0.65 -9.26
N ALA A 268 19.85 -0.88 -9.85
CA ALA A 268 19.34 -0.09 -10.97
C ALA A 268 19.17 1.41 -10.62
N LYS A 269 18.98 1.76 -9.34
CA LYS A 269 18.90 3.15 -8.88
C LYS A 269 20.28 3.82 -8.78
N TRP A 270 21.35 3.06 -8.56
CA TRP A 270 22.72 3.61 -8.52
C TRP A 270 23.15 4.19 -9.87
N ARG A 271 22.77 3.52 -10.97
CA ARG A 271 23.04 3.98 -12.35
C ARG A 271 22.35 5.30 -12.69
N LYS A 272 21.33 5.69 -11.92
CA LYS A 272 20.58 6.95 -12.07
C LYS A 272 21.08 8.07 -11.15
N GLY A 273 22.23 7.90 -10.48
CA GLY A 273 22.81 8.90 -9.57
C GLY A 273 22.07 9.07 -8.24
N TRP A 274 21.12 8.19 -7.89
CA TRP A 274 20.32 8.33 -6.68
C TRP A 274 21.10 7.87 -5.44
N ILE A 275 21.41 8.81 -4.53
CA ILE A 275 21.90 8.54 -3.17
C ILE A 275 20.69 8.44 -2.23
N PRO A 276 20.49 7.34 -1.47
CA PRO A 276 19.43 7.29 -0.47
C PRO A 276 19.72 8.31 0.64
N PRO A 277 18.71 9.01 1.20
CA PRO A 277 18.93 9.89 2.35
C PRO A 277 19.47 9.05 3.51
N VAL A 278 20.65 9.43 4.01
CA VAL A 278 21.24 8.90 5.24
C VAL A 278 20.22 9.14 6.35
N THR A 279 19.64 8.05 6.86
CA THR A 279 18.80 8.12 8.05
C THR A 279 19.76 8.09 9.22
N THR A 280 20.31 9.26 9.57
CA THR A 280 21.12 9.40 10.78
C THR A 280 20.22 9.05 11.95
N ALA A 281 20.46 7.89 12.57
CA ALA A 281 19.89 7.59 13.87
C ALA A 281 20.45 8.65 14.83
N ALA A 282 19.59 9.58 15.25
CA ALA A 282 19.91 10.48 16.35
C ALA A 282 20.18 9.60 17.59
N ARG A 283 21.46 9.36 17.88
CA ARG A 283 21.92 8.97 19.21
C ARG A 283 21.62 10.16 20.12
N THR A 284 20.52 10.10 20.85
CA THR A 284 20.30 10.94 22.02
C THR A 284 21.28 10.52 23.10
N SER A 285 22.47 11.12 23.10
CA SER A 285 23.31 11.19 24.30
C SER A 285 22.64 12.14 25.27
N PHE A 286 22.03 11.61 26.32
CA PHE A 286 21.66 12.41 27.48
C PHE A 286 22.94 12.78 28.22
N SER A 287 23.32 14.05 28.11
CA SER A 287 24.27 14.69 29.02
C SER A 287 23.50 15.06 30.30
N VAL A 288 23.92 14.52 31.43
CA VAL A 288 23.42 14.93 32.76
C VAL A 288 24.33 16.05 33.27
N PRO A 289 23.80 17.24 33.60
CA PRO A 289 24.60 18.34 34.12
C PRO A 289 24.97 18.09 35.59
N GLY A 290 26.22 18.37 35.93
CA GLY A 290 26.81 18.11 37.24
C GLY A 290 26.27 18.98 38.38
N LYS A 291 26.59 18.53 39.60
CA LYS A 291 26.63 19.33 40.83
C LYS A 291 27.89 18.97 41.63
N PRO A 292 28.35 19.88 42.51
CA PRO A 292 29.76 20.16 42.71
C PRO A 292 30.42 19.41 43.87
N LEU A 293 31.75 19.55 43.87
CA LEU A 293 32.77 19.17 44.85
C LEU A 293 32.34 19.38 46.31
N VAL A 294 32.56 18.35 47.14
CA VAL A 294 32.83 18.50 48.58
C VAL A 294 34.02 17.61 48.94
N ASP A 295 35.08 18.25 49.41
CA ASP A 295 36.27 17.62 49.98
C ASP A 295 35.97 17.12 51.40
N ALA A 296 36.46 15.92 51.75
CA ALA A 296 36.73 15.50 53.13
C ALA A 296 37.75 14.34 53.15
N LEU A 297 39.00 14.72 53.38
CA LEU A 297 40.00 14.15 54.30
C LEU A 297 40.00 12.65 54.65
N GLU A 298 41.24 12.11 54.58
CA GLU A 298 41.87 11.13 55.49
C GLU A 298 41.30 9.70 55.60
N ASN A 299 42.02 8.72 55.03
CA ASN A 299 42.96 7.89 55.80
C ASN A 299 43.62 6.75 55.00
N ASN A 300 44.96 6.77 55.03
CA ASN A 300 45.85 5.64 55.36
C ASN A 300 46.03 4.45 54.39
N GLN A 301 47.15 4.44 53.65
CA GLN A 301 48.23 3.43 53.74
C GLN A 301 49.28 3.65 52.63
N GLY A 302 50.55 3.83 53.02
CA GLY A 302 51.73 3.81 52.15
C GLY A 302 52.53 5.10 52.13
#